data_AF-A0A536BSC8-F1
#
_entry.id   AF-A0A536BSC8-F1
#
_cell.length_a   1.000
_cell.length_b   1.000
_cell.length_c   1.000
_cell.angle_alpha   90.00
_cell.angle_beta   90.00
_cell.angle_gamma   90.00
#
_symmetry.space_group_name_H-M   'P 1'
#
loop_
_entity.id
_entity.type
_entity.pdbx_description
1 polymer ?
#
loop_
_entity_poly.entity_id
_entity_poly.type
_entity_poly.pdbx_seq_one_letter_code
_entity_poly.pdbx_strand_id
1 'polypeptide(L)' 'MAAASISVSSRAFSNGGAIPARYTSSGADVSPPVNWAGVPDGAQSLGLTVIDPDAPCKPFVHWDAPI' A
#
# COMPACT_ATOMS: atom_id res chain seq x y z
N MET A 1 -13.66 -15.54 17.71
CA MET A 1 -13.95 -14.96 16.38
C MET A 1 -12.63 -14.86 15.64
N ALA A 2 -12.49 -15.43 14.45
CA ALA A 2 -11.33 -15.16 13.59
C ALA A 2 -11.45 -13.72 13.08
N ALA A 3 -10.36 -12.94 13.12
CA ALA A 3 -10.35 -11.61 12.54
C ALA A 3 -10.62 -11.73 11.02
N ALA A 4 -11.58 -10.97 10.52
CA ALA A 4 -11.77 -10.85 9.07
C ALA A 4 -10.47 -10.29 8.47
N SER A 5 -9.85 -11.05 7.57
CA SER A 5 -8.58 -10.68 6.96
C SER A 5 -8.84 -10.01 5.62
N ILE A 6 -8.39 -8.76 5.48
CA ILE A 6 -8.37 -8.05 4.20
C ILE A 6 -7.02 -8.33 3.53
N SER A 7 -7.03 -8.64 2.24
CA SER A 7 -5.82 -8.80 1.45
C SER A 7 -5.56 -7.54 0.63
N VAL A 8 -4.31 -7.08 0.61
CA VAL A 8 -3.85 -5.97 -0.22
C VAL A 8 -2.78 -6.46 -1.20
N SER A 9 -2.85 -6.03 -2.46
CA SER A 9 -1.92 -6.44 -3.52
C SER A 9 -1.74 -5.34 -4.56
N SER A 10 -0.74 -5.47 -5.42
CA SER A 10 -0.54 -4.59 -6.58
C SER A 10 -0.31 -5.42 -7.83
N ARG A 11 -0.84 -4.98 -8.97
CA ARG A 11 -0.47 -5.55 -10.27
C ARG A 11 0.91 -5.10 -10.75
N ALA A 12 1.52 -4.13 -10.09
CA ALA A 12 2.83 -3.60 -10.48
C ALA A 12 4.01 -4.44 -9.97
N PHE A 13 3.85 -5.14 -8.84
CA PHE A 13 4.90 -5.95 -8.22
C PHE A 13 4.29 -6.98 -7.26
N SER A 14 5.01 -8.07 -7.02
CA SER A 14 4.65 -9.08 -6.02
C SER A 14 5.04 -8.63 -4.60
N ASN A 15 4.43 -9.23 -3.56
CA ASN A 15 4.87 -9.01 -2.18
C ASN A 15 6.36 -9.34 -2.02
N GLY A 16 7.13 -8.43 -1.40
CA GLY A 16 8.59 -8.50 -1.28
C GLY A 16 9.37 -8.32 -2.58
N GLY A 17 8.69 -8.09 -3.71
CA GLY A 17 9.32 -7.82 -5.00
C GLY A 17 9.79 -6.36 -5.11
N ALA A 18 10.65 -6.10 -6.10
CA ALA A 18 11.12 -4.75 -6.38
C ALA A 18 9.99 -3.87 -6.94
N ILE A 19 9.88 -2.64 -6.43
CA ILE A 19 8.95 -1.64 -6.94
C ILE A 19 9.51 -1.07 -8.26
N PRO A 20 8.76 -1.11 -9.37
CA PRO A 20 9.22 -0.55 -10.65
C PRO A 20 9.54 0.94 -10.55
N ALA A 21 10.59 1.39 -11.24
CA ALA A 21 11.10 2.77 -11.18
C ALA A 21 10.03 3.85 -11.45
N ARG A 22 9.00 3.54 -12.24
CA ARG A 22 7.85 4.43 -12.45
C ARG A 22 7.23 4.95 -11.15
N TYR A 23 7.16 4.11 -10.11
CA TYR A 23 6.50 4.40 -8.84
C TYR A 23 7.48 4.83 -7.75
N THR A 24 8.70 5.21 -8.13
CA THR A 24 9.73 5.72 -7.22
C THR A 24 10.14 7.11 -7.65
N SER A 25 10.93 7.79 -6.80
CA SER A 25 11.52 9.09 -7.09
C SER A 25 12.47 9.09 -8.29
N SER A 26 12.94 7.91 -8.74
CA SER A 26 13.76 7.77 -9.95
C SER A 26 12.94 7.77 -11.25
N GLY A 27 11.61 7.76 -11.16
CA GLY A 27 10.71 7.77 -12.31
C GLY A 27 9.64 8.84 -12.21
N ALA A 28 8.38 8.45 -12.39
CA ALA A 28 7.27 9.39 -12.43
C ALA A 28 6.72 9.74 -11.04
N ASP A 29 7.19 9.05 -9.99
CA ASP A 29 6.78 9.24 -8.59
C ASP A 29 5.25 9.20 -8.39
N VAL A 30 4.57 8.40 -9.22
CA VAL A 30 3.12 8.16 -9.10
C VAL A 30 2.87 6.97 -8.21
N SER A 31 1.73 6.94 -7.51
CA SER A 31 1.37 5.79 -6.66
C SER A 31 1.17 4.50 -7.47
N PRO A 32 1.59 3.33 -6.95
CA PRO A 32 1.30 2.06 -7.58
C PRO A 32 -0.19 1.73 -7.51
N PRO A 33 -0.72 0.91 -8.46
CA PRO A 33 -2.09 0.43 -8.37
C PRO A 33 -2.24 -0.46 -7.12
N VAL A 34 -3.29 -0.25 -6.33
CA VAL A 34 -3.59 -1.05 -5.13
C VAL A 34 -4.90 -1.80 -5.35
N ASN A 35 -4.93 -3.08 -4.99
CA ASN A 35 -6.07 -3.97 -5.08
C ASN A 35 -6.38 -4.54 -3.70
N TRP A 36 -7.66 -4.53 -3.35
CA TRP A 36 -8.20 -5.01 -2.08
C TRP A 36 -9.10 -6.22 -2.32
N ALA A 37 -9.06 -7.19 -1.42
CA ALA A 37 -9.97 -8.33 -1.40
C ALA A 37 -10.35 -8.70 0.03
N GLY A 38 -11.56 -9.23 0.22
CA GLY A 38 -12.05 -9.63 1.56
C GLY A 38 -12.47 -8.45 2.44
N VAL A 39 -12.81 -7.30 1.84
CA VAL A 39 -13.39 -6.16 2.57
C VAL A 39 -14.76 -6.59 3.11
N PRO A 40 -15.03 -6.48 4.43
CA PRO A 40 -16.31 -6.89 5.00
C PRO A 40 -17.48 -6.05 4.48
N ASP A 41 -18.65 -6.66 4.28
CA ASP A 41 -19.86 -6.01 3.74
C ASP A 41 -20.35 -4.80 4.56
N GLY A 42 -19.91 -4.65 5.82
CA GLY A 42 -20.23 -3.53 6.70
C GLY A 42 -19.14 -2.44 6.79
N ALA A 43 -18.05 -2.56 6.04
CA ALA A 43 -16.97 -1.57 6.07
C ALA A 43 -17.46 -0.22 5.49
N GLN A 44 -17.33 0.85 6.26
CA GLN A 44 -17.78 2.19 5.85
C GLN A 44 -16.74 2.94 5.01
N SER A 45 -15.47 2.63 5.24
CA SER A 45 -14.34 3.26 4.55
C SER A 45 -13.10 2.37 4.62
N LEU A 46 -12.15 2.64 3.73
CA LEU A 46 -10.80 2.09 3.77
C LEU A 46 -9.79 3.23 3.90
N GLY A 47 -8.67 2.93 4.54
CA GLY A 47 -7.52 3.83 4.62
C GLY A 47 -6.26 3.08 4.21
N LEU A 48 -5.32 3.79 3.61
CA LEU A 48 -4.01 3.27 3.22
C LEU A 48 -2.91 4.15 3.80
N THR A 49 -2.03 3.54 4.57
CA THR A 49 -0.77 4.16 5.00
C THR A 49 0.41 3.31 4.49
N VAL A 50 1.32 3.93 3.74
CA VAL A 50 2.54 3.30 3.23
C VAL A 50 3.74 3.89 3.99
N ILE A 51 4.45 3.04 4.72
CA ILE A 51 5.53 3.43 5.62
C ILE A 51 6.82 2.76 5.17
N ASP A 52 7.89 3.54 5.04
CA ASP A 52 9.25 3.02 4.92
C ASP A 52 9.91 3.00 6.31
N PRO A 53 10.04 1.81 6.94
CA PRO A 53 10.74 1.66 8.20
C PRO A 53 12.27 1.71 8.03
N ASP A 54 12.79 1.69 6.81
CA ASP A 54 14.22 1.66 6.47
C ASP A 54 14.80 3.03 6.14
N ALA A 55 13.95 4.04 5.91
CA ALA A 55 14.33 5.43 5.68
C ALA A 55 15.32 5.99 6.74
N PRO A 56 16.22 6.92 6.41
CA PRO A 56 17.12 7.52 7.40
C PRO A 56 16.38 8.27 8.53
N CYS A 57 15.23 8.88 8.20
CA CYS A 57 14.35 9.57 9.12
C CYS A 57 13.15 8.65 9.46
N LYS A 58 13.26 7.84 10.52
CA LYS A 58 12.28 6.76 10.81
C LYS A 58 11.16 7.18 11.76
N PRO A 59 9.91 6.75 11.52
CA PRO A 59 9.39 6.18 10.27
C PRO A 59 9.10 7.26 9.22
N PHE A 60 9.31 6.97 7.93
CA PHE A 60 8.89 7.86 6.84
C PHE A 60 7.58 7.39 6.24
N VAL A 61 6.57 8.27 6.19
CA VAL A 61 5.26 7.98 5.61
C VAL A 61 5.24 8.49 4.17
N HIS A 62 5.17 7.58 3.21
CA HIS A 62 5.10 7.92 1.78
C HIS A 62 3.70 8.28 1.33
N TRP A 63 2.68 7.68 1.93
CA TRP A 63 1.28 7.88 1.57
C TRP A 63 0.41 7.65 2.79
N ASP A 64 -0.50 8.58 3.08
CA ASP A 64 -1.56 8.43 4.07
C ASP A 64 -2.85 9.06 3.50
N ALA A 65 -3.82 8.21 3.12
CA ALA A 65 -5.06 8.70 2.51
C ALA A 65 -6.26 7.75 2.72
N PRO A 66 -7.49 8.30 2.78
CA PRO A 66 -8.71 7.51 2.59
C PRO A 66 -8.78 6.99 1.14
N ILE A 67 -9.32 5.78 0.98
CA ILE A 67 -9.50 5.09 -0.32
C ILE A 67 -10.98 4.90 -0.61
#